data_AF-A0A6S6UFC9-F1
#
_entry.id   AF-A0A6S6UFC9-F1
#
_cell.length_a   1.000
_cell.length_b   1.000
_cell.length_c   1.000
_cell.angle_alpha   90.00
_cell.angle_beta   90.00
_cell.angle_gamma   90.00
#
_symmetry.space_group_name_H-M   'P 1'
#
loop_
_entity.id
_entity.type
_entity.pdbx_description
1 polymer ?
#
loop_
_entity_poly.entity_id
_entity_poly.type
_entity_poly.pdbx_seq_one_letter_code
_entity_poly.pdbx_strand_id
1 'polypeptide(L)'
;MNKIIRNIVFLLILSELLVANCSSSKTFWKNKLSTEDSIETFFMNNYKCQKYFYTHLNTVEKIYFDTVLYPNNLSERAYINRWKAMFLNDKAFFKQFTFFNNYFMKHHMKISKKELSCFQKQRGFTQDLSKNNFYNALKQRDMLNDVSYLYPLIRWAYVHKGIDMQLSRERVRNAEDIFGIKKGKVGDAQQYARFIALFSEEYESVSADLSLALNIPKIKAYKLLLVITYLESRGNIFAVSTTGAFGPTQLTLHYYMMYGEPNNPFSVKASLVKLANKFIYYKRIGKSLDSAVIAYKSGSLTKCQNSNNLGDVDCRYYYDYKRYMGEMKYLTSKGEISRHLTGKSYFNKDFKDFKRHKNRHNLKHYEPYQYALLKQGILGSRAVKSKYLHGSYFNSLGKMKRSDIYELQNHFGVHNIGVISDKNVCY
;
A
#
# COMPACT_ATOMS: atom_id res chain seq x y z
N MET A 1 -50.49 -36.42 0.52
CA MET A 1 -49.30 -35.82 -0.14
C MET A 1 -49.37 -34.30 -0.29
N ASN A 2 -50.48 -33.71 -0.76
CA ASN A 2 -50.55 -32.26 -1.06
C ASN A 2 -50.31 -31.30 0.13
N LYS A 3 -50.65 -31.68 1.38
CA LYS A 3 -50.38 -30.83 2.58
C LYS A 3 -48.89 -30.72 2.93
N ILE A 4 -48.13 -31.80 2.75
CA ILE A 4 -46.70 -31.83 3.09
C ILE A 4 -45.89 -31.02 2.08
N ILE A 5 -46.19 -31.20 0.78
CA ILE A 5 -45.56 -30.41 -0.29
C ILE A 5 -45.89 -28.92 -0.12
N ARG A 6 -47.14 -28.58 0.23
CA ARG A 6 -47.54 -27.19 0.48
C ARG A 6 -46.82 -26.58 1.68
N ASN A 7 -46.60 -27.33 2.76
CA ASN A 7 -45.81 -26.86 3.91
C ASN A 7 -44.33 -26.69 3.58
N ILE A 8 -43.74 -27.59 2.78
CA ILE A 8 -42.34 -27.48 2.34
C ILE A 8 -42.15 -26.27 1.42
N VAL A 9 -43.07 -26.05 0.47
CA VAL A 9 -43.06 -24.88 -0.41
C VAL A 9 -43.28 -23.59 0.39
N PHE A 10 -44.16 -23.59 1.38
CA PHE A 10 -44.37 -22.43 2.25
C PHE A 10 -43.16 -22.13 3.13
N LEU A 11 -42.47 -23.17 3.64
CA LEU A 11 -41.20 -23.05 4.36
C LEU A 11 -40.07 -22.53 3.46
N LEU A 12 -40.00 -22.99 2.21
CA LEU A 12 -39.04 -22.50 1.23
C LEU A 12 -39.31 -21.03 0.89
N ILE A 13 -40.56 -20.65 0.63
CA ILE A 13 -40.96 -19.26 0.38
C ILE A 13 -40.74 -18.37 1.61
N LEU A 14 -41.03 -18.86 2.83
CA LEU A 14 -40.71 -18.13 4.07
C LEU A 14 -39.20 -17.98 4.27
N SER A 15 -38.43 -19.02 3.93
CA SER A 15 -36.97 -18.97 4.02
C SER A 15 -36.39 -17.99 2.99
N GLU A 16 -36.93 -17.91 1.77
CA GLU A 16 -36.57 -16.91 0.77
C GLU A 16 -37.01 -15.48 1.19
N LEU A 17 -38.18 -15.33 1.81
CA LEU A 17 -38.66 -14.06 2.39
C LEU A 17 -37.86 -13.61 3.62
N LEU A 18 -37.38 -14.53 4.45
CA LEU A 18 -36.48 -14.25 5.58
C LEU A 18 -35.04 -13.99 5.10
N VAL A 19 -34.63 -14.54 3.96
CA VAL A 19 -33.40 -14.17 3.25
C VAL A 19 -33.52 -12.77 2.61
N ALA A 20 -34.74 -12.32 2.30
CA ALA A 20 -35.03 -10.98 1.77
C ALA A 20 -35.29 -9.89 2.84
N ASN A 21 -35.70 -10.25 4.07
CA ASN A 21 -36.03 -9.28 5.12
C ASN A 21 -34.93 -9.14 6.17
N CYS A 22 -34.46 -7.91 6.36
CA CYS A 22 -33.49 -7.57 7.39
C CYS A 22 -34.07 -7.86 8.78
N SER A 23 -33.49 -8.84 9.48
CA SER A 23 -33.94 -9.23 10.82
C SER A 23 -33.66 -8.14 11.86
N SER A 24 -34.53 -7.99 12.86
CA SER A 24 -34.26 -7.21 14.08
C SER A 24 -33.63 -8.05 15.21
N SER A 25 -33.40 -9.35 14.98
CA SER A 25 -32.89 -10.26 16.00
C SER A 25 -31.37 -10.17 16.13
N LYS A 26 -30.90 -9.86 17.35
CA LYS A 26 -29.47 -9.93 17.69
C LYS A 26 -28.90 -11.33 17.46
N THR A 27 -29.64 -12.37 17.81
CA THR A 27 -29.21 -13.77 17.65
C THR A 27 -29.02 -14.12 16.18
N PHE A 28 -29.93 -13.68 15.32
CA PHE A 28 -29.80 -13.88 13.87
C PHE A 28 -28.51 -13.26 13.33
N TRP A 29 -28.23 -12.00 13.64
CA TRP A 29 -27.04 -11.32 13.13
C TRP A 29 -25.73 -11.88 13.71
N LYS A 30 -25.73 -12.25 14.99
CA LYS A 30 -24.56 -12.90 15.60
C LYS A 30 -24.30 -14.28 15.01
N ASN A 31 -25.34 -15.06 14.73
CA ASN A 31 -25.19 -16.34 14.03
C ASN A 31 -24.64 -16.11 12.61
N LYS A 32 -25.25 -15.20 11.83
CA LYS A 32 -24.81 -14.91 10.47
C LYS A 32 -23.38 -14.40 10.39
N LEU A 33 -22.98 -13.54 11.32
CA LEU A 33 -21.59 -13.07 11.44
C LEU A 33 -20.62 -14.20 11.77
N SER A 34 -21.03 -15.17 12.58
CA SER A 34 -20.18 -16.31 12.97
C SER A 34 -20.01 -17.37 11.88
N THR A 35 -20.96 -17.47 10.93
CA THR A 35 -20.92 -18.44 9.83
C THR A 35 -20.20 -17.93 8.58
N GLU A 36 -20.00 -16.61 8.45
CA GLU A 36 -19.32 -16.01 7.30
C GLU A 36 -17.80 -16.13 7.43
N ASP A 37 -17.11 -16.33 6.30
CA ASP A 37 -15.65 -16.53 6.24
C ASP A 37 -14.85 -15.35 6.83
N SER A 38 -15.41 -14.15 6.74
CA SER A 38 -14.82 -12.93 7.29
C SER A 38 -15.87 -11.86 7.57
N ILE A 39 -15.54 -10.92 8.46
CA ILE A 39 -16.40 -9.77 8.74
C ILE A 39 -16.60 -8.88 7.51
N GLU A 40 -15.59 -8.78 6.63
CA GLU A 40 -15.69 -8.06 5.37
C GLU A 40 -16.70 -8.73 4.43
N THR A 41 -16.66 -10.06 4.32
CA THR A 41 -17.64 -10.85 3.56
C THR A 41 -19.06 -10.63 4.10
N PHE A 42 -19.22 -10.71 5.42
CA PHE A 42 -20.49 -10.41 6.08
C PHE A 42 -20.99 -9.00 5.73
N PHE A 43 -20.14 -7.98 5.83
CA PHE A 43 -20.53 -6.60 5.51
C PHE A 43 -20.91 -6.40 4.04
N MET A 44 -20.23 -7.09 3.12
CA MET A 44 -20.56 -7.04 1.69
C MET A 44 -21.87 -7.75 1.37
N ASN A 45 -22.04 -8.99 1.82
CA ASN A 45 -23.21 -9.82 1.53
C ASN A 45 -24.51 -9.24 2.12
N ASN A 46 -24.39 -8.44 3.18
CA ASN A 46 -25.53 -7.89 3.92
C ASN A 46 -25.74 -6.39 3.71
N TYR A 47 -25.18 -5.79 2.64
CA TYR A 47 -25.29 -4.34 2.35
C TYR A 47 -26.71 -3.79 2.52
N LYS A 48 -27.74 -4.48 1.99
CA LYS A 48 -29.13 -4.02 2.08
C LYS A 48 -29.67 -3.90 3.52
N CYS A 49 -29.03 -4.58 4.47
CA CYS A 49 -29.43 -4.67 5.88
C CYS A 49 -28.51 -3.95 6.86
N GLN A 50 -27.66 -3.03 6.38
CA GLN A 50 -26.72 -2.26 7.21
C GLN A 50 -27.33 -1.69 8.47
N LYS A 51 -28.46 -0.97 8.36
CA LYS A 51 -29.11 -0.32 9.50
C LYS A 51 -29.50 -1.31 10.59
N TYR A 52 -29.86 -2.54 10.20
CA TYR A 52 -30.30 -3.59 11.11
C TYR A 52 -29.11 -4.25 11.80
N PHE A 53 -28.14 -4.79 11.04
CA PHE A 53 -27.02 -5.48 11.67
C PHE A 53 -26.13 -4.52 12.48
N TYR A 54 -26.04 -3.24 12.07
CA TYR A 54 -25.14 -2.27 12.71
C TYR A 54 -25.45 -2.09 14.20
N THR A 55 -26.73 -2.09 14.60
CA THR A 55 -27.13 -1.93 16.01
C THR A 55 -26.59 -3.08 16.87
N HIS A 56 -26.44 -4.28 16.28
CA HIS A 56 -26.00 -5.51 16.94
C HIS A 56 -24.49 -5.77 16.84
N LEU A 57 -23.75 -4.93 16.11
CA LEU A 57 -22.29 -4.97 16.12
C LEU A 57 -21.74 -4.60 17.51
N ASN A 58 -20.70 -5.31 17.95
CA ASN A 58 -19.95 -4.93 19.13
C ASN A 58 -19.10 -3.68 18.86
N THR A 59 -18.45 -3.15 19.88
CA THR A 59 -17.70 -1.89 19.79
C THR A 59 -16.59 -1.94 18.73
N VAL A 60 -15.82 -3.03 18.66
CA VAL A 60 -14.69 -3.15 17.72
C VAL A 60 -15.19 -3.31 16.28
N GLU A 61 -16.23 -4.12 16.07
CA GLU A 61 -16.90 -4.30 14.79
C GLU A 61 -17.44 -2.95 14.28
N LYS A 62 -18.08 -2.14 15.13
CA LYS A 62 -18.55 -0.79 14.80
C LYS A 62 -17.40 0.15 14.44
N ILE A 63 -16.31 0.13 15.22
CA ILE A 63 -15.13 0.94 14.91
C ILE A 63 -14.54 0.54 13.56
N TYR A 64 -14.45 -0.76 13.24
CA TYR A 64 -13.96 -1.18 11.93
C TYR A 64 -14.87 -0.72 10.79
N PHE A 65 -16.16 -0.96 10.94
CA PHE A 65 -17.21 -0.53 10.00
C PHE A 65 -17.12 0.96 9.70
N ASP A 66 -17.14 1.78 10.75
CA ASP A 66 -17.06 3.23 10.63
C ASP A 66 -15.74 3.72 10.04
N THR A 67 -14.61 3.07 10.39
CA THR A 67 -13.29 3.51 9.92
C THR A 67 -13.12 3.28 8.43
N VAL A 68 -13.56 2.12 7.91
CA VAL A 68 -13.45 1.76 6.48
C VAL A 68 -14.43 2.56 5.63
N LEU A 69 -15.64 2.79 6.13
CA LEU A 69 -16.70 3.44 5.37
C LEU A 69 -16.71 4.97 5.50
N TYR A 70 -15.68 5.56 6.10
CA TYR A 70 -15.56 7.01 6.23
C TYR A 70 -15.21 7.75 4.92
N PRO A 71 -15.91 8.81 4.50
CA PRO A 71 -17.11 9.35 5.12
C PRO A 71 -18.35 8.52 4.74
N ASN A 72 -19.36 8.57 5.61
CA ASN A 72 -20.63 7.86 5.43
C ASN A 72 -21.39 8.29 4.16
N ASN A 73 -22.51 7.64 3.87
CA ASN A 73 -23.39 7.90 2.72
C ASN A 73 -22.77 7.54 1.36
N LEU A 74 -22.17 6.36 1.28
CA LEU A 74 -21.60 5.82 0.06
C LEU A 74 -22.70 5.22 -0.83
N SER A 75 -22.50 5.30 -2.15
CA SER A 75 -23.25 4.45 -3.08
C SER A 75 -22.98 2.98 -2.80
N GLU A 76 -23.89 2.09 -3.19
CA GLU A 76 -23.70 0.64 -3.05
C GLU A 76 -22.36 0.18 -3.64
N ARG A 77 -22.06 0.65 -4.85
CA ARG A 77 -20.79 0.39 -5.53
C ARG A 77 -19.59 0.81 -4.69
N ALA A 78 -19.59 2.03 -4.16
CA ALA A 78 -18.50 2.55 -3.34
C ALA A 78 -18.34 1.79 -2.02
N TYR A 79 -19.46 1.46 -1.35
CA TYR A 79 -19.47 0.65 -0.15
C TYR A 79 -18.80 -0.72 -0.39
N ILE A 80 -19.26 -1.45 -1.41
CA ILE A 80 -18.75 -2.79 -1.71
C ILE A 80 -17.28 -2.73 -2.11
N ASN A 81 -16.87 -1.74 -2.92
CA ASN A 81 -15.50 -1.61 -3.38
C ASN A 81 -14.52 -1.30 -2.25
N ARG A 82 -14.93 -0.56 -1.22
CA ARG A 82 -14.08 -0.31 -0.05
C ARG A 82 -13.81 -1.60 0.72
N TRP A 83 -14.83 -2.42 0.96
CA TRP A 83 -14.63 -3.72 1.59
C TRP A 83 -13.78 -4.65 0.73
N LYS A 84 -14.02 -4.71 -0.59
CA LYS A 84 -13.14 -5.43 -1.52
C LYS A 84 -11.70 -4.94 -1.42
N ALA A 85 -11.46 -3.63 -1.40
CA ALA A 85 -10.10 -3.10 -1.30
C ALA A 85 -9.41 -3.45 0.04
N MET A 86 -10.15 -3.63 1.14
CA MET A 86 -9.59 -4.10 2.41
C MET A 86 -9.28 -5.60 2.41
N PHE A 87 -10.12 -6.37 1.71
CA PHE A 87 -10.10 -7.83 1.68
C PHE A 87 -9.16 -8.43 0.62
N LEU A 88 -9.00 -7.78 -0.53
CA LEU A 88 -8.18 -8.29 -1.63
C LEU A 88 -6.68 -8.16 -1.35
N ASN A 89 -5.94 -9.21 -1.68
CA ASN A 89 -4.48 -9.14 -1.78
C ASN A 89 -4.05 -8.22 -2.94
N ASP A 90 -2.78 -7.82 -2.98
CA ASP A 90 -2.26 -6.86 -3.96
C ASP A 90 -2.56 -7.25 -5.42
N LYS A 91 -2.31 -8.51 -5.78
CA LYS A 91 -2.52 -9.01 -7.15
C LYS A 91 -3.99 -8.89 -7.55
N ALA A 92 -4.89 -9.36 -6.69
CA ALA A 92 -6.32 -9.30 -6.94
C ALA A 92 -6.84 -7.86 -6.92
N PHE A 93 -6.27 -6.99 -6.08
CA PHE A 93 -6.58 -5.57 -6.07
C PHE A 93 -6.30 -4.90 -7.42
N PHE A 94 -5.11 -5.09 -8.00
CA PHE A 94 -4.77 -4.50 -9.30
C PHE A 94 -5.55 -5.11 -10.47
N LYS A 95 -5.98 -6.37 -10.36
CA LYS A 95 -6.91 -6.98 -11.31
C LYS A 95 -8.32 -6.37 -11.22
N GLN A 96 -8.83 -6.15 -10.00
CA GLN A 96 -10.15 -5.57 -9.77
C GLN A 96 -10.21 -4.07 -10.11
N PHE A 97 -9.14 -3.34 -9.81
CA PHE A 97 -9.04 -1.89 -9.97
C PHE A 97 -7.92 -1.52 -10.96
N THR A 98 -8.10 -1.95 -12.21
CA THR A 98 -7.10 -1.88 -13.28
C THR A 98 -6.59 -0.46 -13.56
N PHE A 99 -7.39 0.56 -13.26
CA PHE A 99 -7.00 1.95 -13.45
C PHE A 99 -5.76 2.35 -12.62
N PHE A 100 -5.47 1.66 -11.50
CA PHE A 100 -4.23 1.89 -10.75
C PHE A 100 -2.98 1.44 -11.50
N ASN A 101 -3.11 0.48 -12.43
CA ASN A 101 -2.04 0.02 -13.32
C ASN A 101 -2.24 0.48 -14.78
N ASN A 102 -2.94 1.60 -14.99
CA ASN A 102 -3.17 2.15 -16.33
C ASN A 102 -1.87 2.56 -17.05
N TYR A 103 -0.74 2.70 -16.34
CA TYR A 103 0.54 3.06 -16.94
C TYR A 103 0.99 2.02 -17.96
N PHE A 104 1.08 0.76 -17.53
CA PHE A 104 1.51 -0.32 -18.41
C PHE A 104 0.54 -0.50 -19.56
N MET A 105 -0.76 -0.53 -19.26
CA MET A 105 -1.81 -0.68 -20.26
C MET A 105 -1.75 0.38 -21.36
N LYS A 106 -1.41 1.63 -21.03
CA LYS A 106 -1.36 2.73 -22.01
C LYS A 106 -0.01 2.94 -22.67
N HIS A 107 1.08 2.45 -22.06
CA HIS A 107 2.44 2.73 -22.52
C HIS A 107 3.30 1.50 -22.77
N HIS A 108 2.74 0.29 -22.73
CA HIS A 108 3.46 -0.93 -23.08
C HIS A 108 4.06 -0.86 -24.50
N MET A 109 3.43 -0.12 -25.42
CA MET A 109 3.98 0.07 -26.77
C MET A 109 5.33 0.80 -26.80
N LYS A 110 5.68 1.56 -25.74
CA LYS A 110 6.98 2.23 -25.60
C LYS A 110 8.12 1.27 -25.27
N ILE A 111 7.82 0.05 -24.84
CA ILE A 111 8.82 -0.99 -24.60
C ILE A 111 9.48 -1.34 -25.94
N SER A 112 10.79 -1.19 -26.01
CA SER A 112 11.58 -1.52 -27.21
C SER A 112 11.57 -3.04 -27.47
N LYS A 113 11.87 -3.43 -28.71
CA LYS A 113 12.00 -4.86 -29.06
C LYS A 113 13.07 -5.56 -28.21
N LYS A 114 14.17 -4.85 -27.89
CA LYS A 114 15.26 -5.36 -27.05
C LYS A 114 14.80 -5.59 -25.61
N GLU A 115 14.12 -4.62 -25.00
CA GLU A 115 13.55 -4.78 -23.64
C GLU A 115 12.54 -5.92 -23.59
N LEU A 116 11.64 -6.00 -24.58
CA LEU A 116 10.66 -7.08 -24.64
C LEU A 116 11.30 -8.46 -24.81
N SER A 117 12.22 -8.62 -25.75
CA SER A 117 13.02 -9.85 -25.95
C SER A 117 13.73 -10.23 -24.66
N CYS A 118 14.34 -9.25 -24.00
CA CYS A 118 15.01 -9.45 -22.74
C CYS A 118 14.08 -10.00 -21.65
N PHE A 119 12.92 -9.38 -21.47
CA PHE A 119 11.92 -9.86 -20.53
C PHE A 119 11.42 -11.27 -20.88
N GLN A 120 11.17 -11.55 -22.15
CA GLN A 120 10.71 -12.87 -22.58
C GLN A 120 11.76 -13.94 -22.26
N LYS A 121 13.04 -13.69 -22.54
CA LYS A 121 14.14 -14.57 -22.12
C LYS A 121 14.21 -14.75 -20.61
N GLN A 122 14.08 -13.67 -19.83
CA GLN A 122 14.00 -13.71 -18.36
C GLN A 122 12.83 -14.58 -17.85
N ARG A 123 11.76 -14.71 -18.63
CA ARG A 123 10.59 -15.53 -18.33
C ARG A 123 10.66 -16.94 -18.92
N GLY A 124 11.80 -17.33 -19.50
CA GLY A 124 12.02 -18.67 -20.04
C GLY A 124 11.39 -18.92 -21.41
N PHE A 125 11.09 -17.88 -22.17
CA PHE A 125 10.59 -18.05 -23.54
C PHE A 125 11.74 -18.56 -24.42
N THR A 126 11.49 -19.67 -25.12
CA THR A 126 12.46 -20.29 -26.04
C THR A 126 12.61 -19.52 -27.36
N GLN A 127 11.56 -18.80 -27.77
CA GLN A 127 11.54 -17.93 -28.93
C GLN A 127 10.90 -16.59 -28.59
N ASP A 128 11.48 -15.51 -29.12
CA ASP A 128 10.95 -14.17 -28.91
C ASP A 128 9.61 -14.02 -29.64
N LEU A 129 8.55 -13.79 -28.88
CA LEU A 129 7.25 -13.45 -29.44
C LEU A 129 7.27 -12.01 -29.94
N SER A 130 6.65 -11.78 -31.11
CA SER A 130 6.36 -10.44 -31.57
C SER A 130 5.57 -9.67 -30.50
N LYS A 131 5.74 -8.34 -30.47
CA LYS A 131 5.09 -7.45 -29.50
C LYS A 131 3.58 -7.71 -29.42
N ASN A 132 2.92 -7.77 -30.58
CA ASN A 132 1.47 -8.00 -30.65
C ASN A 132 1.09 -9.39 -30.14
N ASN A 133 1.83 -10.44 -30.52
CA ASN A 133 1.55 -11.80 -30.08
C ASN A 133 1.73 -11.95 -28.56
N PHE A 134 2.76 -11.34 -28.00
CA PHE A 134 3.00 -11.34 -26.56
C PHE A 134 1.85 -10.68 -25.79
N TYR A 135 1.43 -9.47 -26.19
CA TYR A 135 0.34 -8.78 -25.50
C TYR A 135 -1.03 -9.43 -25.73
N ASN A 136 -1.28 -10.00 -26.90
CA ASN A 136 -2.49 -10.79 -27.16
C ASN A 136 -2.55 -12.03 -26.26
N ALA A 137 -1.43 -12.74 -26.10
CA ALA A 137 -1.34 -13.88 -25.18
C ALA A 137 -1.58 -13.45 -23.71
N LEU A 138 -1.01 -12.31 -23.29
CA LEU A 138 -1.30 -11.77 -21.96
C LEU A 138 -2.79 -11.41 -21.78
N LYS A 139 -3.43 -10.86 -22.81
CA LYS A 139 -4.86 -10.54 -22.79
C LYS A 139 -5.72 -11.79 -22.64
N GLN A 140 -5.45 -12.81 -23.46
CA GLN A 140 -6.17 -14.08 -23.45
C GLN A 140 -6.06 -14.82 -22.11
N ARG A 141 -4.93 -14.65 -21.40
CA ARG A 141 -4.67 -15.28 -20.10
C ARG A 141 -5.07 -14.42 -18.89
N ASP A 142 -5.70 -13.25 -19.12
CA ASP A 142 -5.97 -12.26 -18.07
C ASP A 142 -4.72 -11.92 -17.22
N MET A 143 -3.59 -11.75 -17.90
CA MET A 143 -2.29 -11.42 -17.30
C MET A 143 -1.87 -9.97 -17.56
N LEU A 144 -2.63 -9.19 -18.33
CA LEU A 144 -2.33 -7.78 -18.60
C LEU A 144 -2.29 -6.90 -17.35
N ASN A 145 -3.02 -7.31 -16.29
CA ASN A 145 -3.04 -6.62 -15.00
C ASN A 145 -2.24 -7.36 -13.92
N ASP A 146 -1.48 -8.41 -14.28
CA ASP A 146 -0.60 -9.11 -13.34
C ASP A 146 0.67 -8.27 -13.09
N VAL A 147 0.54 -7.28 -12.22
CA VAL A 147 1.59 -6.28 -11.95
C VAL A 147 2.89 -6.93 -11.47
N SER A 148 2.80 -8.03 -10.71
CA SER A 148 3.97 -8.77 -10.23
C SER A 148 4.70 -9.48 -11.37
N TYR A 149 3.97 -10.10 -12.31
CA TYR A 149 4.56 -10.71 -13.49
C TYR A 149 5.16 -9.66 -14.44
N LEU A 150 4.46 -8.55 -14.63
CA LEU A 150 4.84 -7.51 -15.59
C LEU A 150 5.84 -6.49 -15.04
N TYR A 151 6.15 -6.53 -13.74
CA TYR A 151 6.93 -5.52 -13.03
C TYR A 151 8.19 -5.02 -13.78
N PRO A 152 9.05 -5.87 -14.37
CA PRO A 152 10.20 -5.36 -15.14
C PRO A 152 9.79 -4.49 -16.34
N LEU A 153 8.77 -4.91 -17.09
CA LEU A 153 8.24 -4.15 -18.21
C LEU A 153 7.59 -2.85 -17.77
N ILE A 154 6.84 -2.87 -16.66
CA ILE A 154 6.24 -1.68 -16.05
C ILE A 154 7.33 -0.65 -15.71
N ARG A 155 8.45 -1.12 -15.13
CA ARG A 155 9.56 -0.25 -14.76
C ARG A 155 10.26 0.38 -15.96
N TRP A 156 10.44 -0.35 -17.05
CA TRP A 156 11.01 0.19 -18.29
C TRP A 156 10.12 1.22 -18.93
N ALA A 157 8.82 0.94 -19.02
CA ALA A 157 7.86 1.89 -19.55
C ALA A 157 7.89 3.22 -18.75
N TYR A 158 8.08 3.15 -17.41
CA TYR A 158 8.06 4.31 -16.51
C TYR A 158 9.13 5.40 -16.77
N VAL A 159 10.18 5.11 -17.54
CA VAL A 159 11.36 5.99 -17.66
C VAL A 159 11.12 7.23 -18.54
N HIS A 160 10.04 7.26 -19.33
CA HIS A 160 9.75 8.38 -20.24
C HIS A 160 8.98 9.51 -19.51
N LYS A 161 9.62 10.66 -19.31
CA LYS A 161 9.14 11.82 -18.51
C LYS A 161 7.78 12.38 -18.98
N GLY A 162 6.98 12.92 -18.05
CA GLY A 162 5.79 13.75 -18.30
C GLY A 162 4.41 13.05 -18.31
N ILE A 163 4.39 11.72 -18.45
CA ILE A 163 3.16 10.93 -18.65
C ILE A 163 2.39 10.68 -17.34
N ASP A 164 3.09 10.60 -16.22
CA ASP A 164 2.52 10.15 -14.94
C ASP A 164 1.49 11.14 -14.36
N MET A 165 1.62 12.44 -14.65
CA MET A 165 0.64 13.45 -14.22
C MET A 165 -0.72 13.30 -14.90
N GLN A 166 -0.76 12.97 -16.19
CA GLN A 166 -2.03 12.76 -16.90
C GLN A 166 -2.73 11.50 -16.38
N LEU A 167 -1.97 10.41 -16.22
CA LEU A 167 -2.48 9.16 -15.65
C LEU A 167 -2.92 9.34 -14.19
N SER A 168 -2.23 10.20 -13.44
CA SER A 168 -2.60 10.56 -12.08
C SER A 168 -4.00 11.18 -12.01
N ARG A 169 -4.31 12.16 -12.87
CA ARG A 169 -5.65 12.77 -12.92
C ARG A 169 -6.76 11.76 -13.19
N GLU A 170 -6.51 10.82 -14.11
CA GLU A 170 -7.44 9.72 -14.39
C GLU A 170 -7.62 8.80 -13.17
N ARG A 171 -6.52 8.40 -12.52
CA ARG A 171 -6.57 7.58 -11.30
C ARG A 171 -7.34 8.27 -10.19
N VAL A 172 -7.13 9.57 -10.00
CA VAL A 172 -7.87 10.37 -9.01
C VAL A 172 -9.36 10.31 -9.33
N ARG A 173 -9.78 10.69 -10.55
CA ARG A 173 -11.19 10.68 -10.95
C ARG A 173 -11.84 9.30 -10.77
N ASN A 174 -11.18 8.25 -11.22
CA ASN A 174 -11.69 6.88 -11.11
C ASN A 174 -11.76 6.43 -9.65
N ALA A 175 -10.80 6.81 -8.81
CA ALA A 175 -10.84 6.50 -7.38
C ALA A 175 -11.99 7.26 -6.67
N GLU A 176 -12.26 8.52 -7.05
CA GLU A 176 -13.40 9.26 -6.51
C GLU A 176 -14.73 8.54 -6.81
N ASP A 177 -14.93 8.13 -8.06
CA ASP A 177 -16.13 7.40 -8.50
C ASP A 177 -16.26 6.01 -7.83
N ILE A 178 -15.17 5.23 -7.86
CA ILE A 178 -15.18 3.82 -7.44
C ILE A 178 -15.27 3.66 -5.92
N PHE A 179 -14.66 4.56 -5.16
CA PHE A 179 -14.61 4.48 -3.69
C PHE A 179 -15.46 5.56 -3.00
N GLY A 180 -16.14 6.42 -3.75
CA GLY A 180 -17.04 7.44 -3.20
C GLY A 180 -16.32 8.44 -2.27
N ILE A 181 -15.08 8.81 -2.61
CA ILE A 181 -14.28 9.77 -1.82
C ILE A 181 -13.98 11.00 -2.67
N LYS A 182 -14.16 12.19 -2.12
CA LYS A 182 -13.74 13.42 -2.81
C LYS A 182 -12.22 13.61 -2.67
N LYS A 183 -11.53 13.96 -3.75
CA LYS A 183 -10.11 14.28 -3.75
C LYS A 183 -9.82 15.43 -2.78
N GLY A 184 -8.69 15.35 -2.09
CA GLY A 184 -8.31 16.27 -1.02
C GLY A 184 -9.07 16.08 0.29
N LYS A 185 -10.07 15.18 0.36
CA LYS A 185 -10.80 14.93 1.60
C LYS A 185 -10.01 14.00 2.53
N VAL A 186 -9.62 14.57 3.66
CA VAL A 186 -9.00 13.85 4.79
C VAL A 186 -10.04 13.53 5.88
N GLY A 187 -9.65 12.70 6.84
CA GLY A 187 -10.45 12.39 8.03
C GLY A 187 -10.57 13.55 9.02
N ASP A 188 -11.47 13.39 9.98
CA ASP A 188 -11.58 14.26 11.16
C ASP A 188 -10.92 13.61 12.40
N ALA A 189 -10.95 14.32 13.52
CA ALA A 189 -10.35 13.85 14.77
C ALA A 189 -10.93 12.51 15.24
N GLN A 190 -12.25 12.30 15.08
CA GLN A 190 -12.90 11.06 15.49
C GLN A 190 -12.52 9.90 14.58
N GLN A 191 -12.48 10.13 13.26
CA GLN A 191 -11.99 9.15 12.31
C GLN A 191 -10.55 8.75 12.61
N TYR A 192 -9.68 9.73 12.90
CA TYR A 192 -8.29 9.43 13.17
C TYR A 192 -8.10 8.65 14.48
N ALA A 193 -8.85 8.98 15.53
CA ALA A 193 -8.81 8.25 16.80
C ALA A 193 -9.21 6.78 16.64
N ARG A 194 -10.25 6.51 15.83
CA ARG A 194 -10.69 5.15 15.47
C ARG A 194 -9.62 4.41 14.67
N PHE A 195 -9.05 5.08 13.67
CA PHE A 195 -7.99 4.56 12.82
C PHE A 195 -6.76 4.13 13.64
N ILE A 196 -6.28 4.97 14.58
CA ILE A 196 -5.13 4.66 15.43
C ILE A 196 -5.40 3.39 16.25
N ALA A 197 -6.58 3.28 16.85
CA ALA A 197 -6.94 2.13 17.68
C ALA A 197 -7.01 0.85 16.84
N LEU A 198 -7.69 0.91 15.69
CA LEU A 198 -7.92 -0.24 14.81
C LEU A 198 -6.63 -0.81 14.19
N PHE A 199 -5.67 0.05 13.83
CA PHE A 199 -4.44 -0.35 13.16
C PHE A 199 -3.21 -0.32 14.07
N SER A 200 -3.40 -0.32 15.39
CA SER A 200 -2.29 -0.21 16.35
C SER A 200 -1.22 -1.28 16.15
N GLU A 201 -1.60 -2.51 15.82
CA GLU A 201 -0.66 -3.62 15.61
C GLU A 201 0.20 -3.42 14.36
N GLU A 202 -0.40 -2.94 13.27
CA GLU A 202 0.34 -2.61 12.04
C GLU A 202 1.40 -1.55 12.31
N TYR A 203 1.04 -0.48 13.03
CA TYR A 203 1.97 0.58 13.43
C TYR A 203 3.04 0.07 14.39
N GLU A 204 2.70 -0.74 15.38
CA GLU A 204 3.67 -1.28 16.33
C GLU A 204 4.72 -2.13 15.62
N SER A 205 4.30 -3.01 14.71
CA SER A 205 5.21 -3.84 13.94
C SER A 205 6.10 -3.00 13.04
N VAL A 206 5.57 -2.06 12.23
CA VAL A 206 6.44 -1.22 11.37
C VAL A 206 7.34 -0.30 12.19
N SER A 207 6.88 0.21 13.34
CA SER A 207 7.68 1.06 14.20
C SER A 207 8.87 0.34 14.82
N ALA A 208 8.74 -0.96 15.13
CA ALA A 208 9.85 -1.77 15.63
C ALA A 208 10.94 -1.92 14.57
N ASP A 209 10.54 -2.26 13.35
CA ASP A 209 11.48 -2.42 12.24
C ASP A 209 12.17 -1.09 11.87
N LEU A 210 11.39 0.00 11.84
CA LEU A 210 11.91 1.33 11.53
C LEU A 210 12.84 1.85 12.64
N SER A 211 12.54 1.55 13.90
CA SER A 211 13.35 1.90 15.06
C SER A 211 14.75 1.31 14.97
N LEU A 212 14.85 0.02 14.65
CA LEU A 212 16.12 -0.67 14.43
C LEU A 212 16.88 -0.05 13.24
N ALA A 213 16.19 0.13 12.11
CA ALA A 213 16.82 0.61 10.89
C ALA A 213 17.30 2.08 10.94
N LEU A 214 16.65 2.93 11.76
CA LEU A 214 17.04 4.32 11.93
C LEU A 214 17.90 4.58 13.17
N ASN A 215 18.09 3.56 14.02
CA ASN A 215 18.68 3.69 15.35
C ASN A 215 18.01 4.79 16.20
N ILE A 216 16.69 4.68 16.37
CA ILE A 216 15.89 5.59 17.21
C ILE A 216 14.98 4.78 18.13
N PRO A 217 14.50 5.32 19.27
CA PRO A 217 13.56 4.61 20.13
C PRO A 217 12.27 4.21 19.39
N LYS A 218 11.74 3.01 19.67
CA LYS A 218 10.49 2.49 19.05
C LYS A 218 9.32 3.47 19.16
N ILE A 219 9.14 4.07 20.32
CA ILE A 219 8.07 5.05 20.54
C ILE A 219 8.24 6.31 19.66
N LYS A 220 9.47 6.71 19.34
CA LYS A 220 9.76 7.82 18.42
C LYS A 220 9.40 7.44 16.99
N ALA A 221 9.73 6.22 16.56
CA ALA A 221 9.33 5.70 15.25
C ALA A 221 7.79 5.58 15.14
N TYR A 222 7.12 5.14 16.19
CA TYR A 222 5.65 5.06 16.26
C TYR A 222 5.01 6.45 16.09
N LYS A 223 5.47 7.45 16.87
CA LYS A 223 5.01 8.84 16.76
C LYS A 223 5.26 9.43 15.37
N LEU A 224 6.44 9.19 14.79
CA LEU A 224 6.78 9.63 13.43
C LEU A 224 5.74 9.14 12.41
N LEU A 225 5.45 7.84 12.41
CA LEU A 225 4.48 7.24 11.48
C LEU A 225 3.06 7.79 11.69
N LEU A 226 2.66 7.99 12.94
CA LEU A 226 1.36 8.58 13.27
C LEU A 226 1.28 10.03 12.79
N VAL A 227 2.23 10.89 13.18
CA VAL A 227 2.23 12.31 12.80
C VAL A 227 2.16 12.47 11.28
N ILE A 228 2.93 11.69 10.51
CA ILE A 228 2.85 11.73 9.05
C ILE A 228 1.43 11.38 8.57
N THR A 229 0.85 10.29 9.10
CA THR A 229 -0.53 9.90 8.72
C THR A 229 -1.56 10.95 9.11
N TYR A 230 -1.38 11.61 10.26
CA TYR A 230 -2.22 12.72 10.70
C TYR A 230 -2.17 13.88 9.72
N LEU A 231 -0.97 14.30 9.31
CA LEU A 231 -0.80 15.42 8.40
C LEU A 231 -1.28 15.10 6.98
N GLU A 232 -1.21 13.83 6.57
CA GLU A 232 -1.50 13.43 5.19
C GLU A 232 -2.95 13.01 4.95
N SER A 233 -3.54 12.21 5.84
CA SER A 233 -4.87 11.63 5.62
C SER A 233 -5.84 11.76 6.79
N ARG A 234 -5.34 12.09 7.99
CA ARG A 234 -6.12 12.06 9.24
C ARG A 234 -6.91 10.75 9.40
N GLY A 235 -6.31 9.62 9.01
CA GLY A 235 -6.91 8.29 9.15
C GLY A 235 -8.01 7.94 8.15
N ASN A 236 -8.21 8.74 7.11
CA ASN A 236 -9.01 8.30 5.98
C ASN A 236 -8.19 7.29 5.13
N ILE A 237 -8.54 6.01 5.23
CA ILE A 237 -7.86 4.91 4.51
C ILE A 237 -7.87 5.16 3.00
N PHE A 238 -8.99 5.66 2.47
CA PHE A 238 -9.21 5.89 1.05
C PHE A 238 -8.88 7.32 0.63
N ALA A 239 -8.08 8.06 1.41
CA ALA A 239 -7.69 9.42 1.05
C ALA A 239 -7.00 9.44 -0.32
N VAL A 240 -7.40 10.39 -1.16
CA VAL A 240 -6.83 10.63 -2.49
C VAL A 240 -6.50 12.11 -2.59
N SER A 241 -5.27 12.47 -2.92
CA SER A 241 -4.90 13.87 -3.14
C SER A 241 -5.38 14.38 -4.50
N THR A 242 -5.37 15.70 -4.68
CA THR A 242 -5.61 16.34 -5.98
C THR A 242 -4.52 16.02 -7.02
N THR A 243 -3.37 15.51 -6.58
CA THR A 243 -2.17 15.24 -7.39
C THR A 243 -1.88 13.75 -7.59
N GLY A 244 -2.73 12.86 -7.06
CA GLY A 244 -2.59 11.40 -7.18
C GLY A 244 -1.62 10.76 -6.19
N ALA A 245 -1.64 11.26 -4.96
CA ALA A 245 -1.19 10.52 -3.79
C ALA A 245 -2.38 9.79 -3.17
N PHE A 246 -2.17 8.56 -2.69
CA PHE A 246 -3.24 7.66 -2.28
C PHE A 246 -2.94 7.05 -0.91
N GLY A 247 -4.00 6.66 -0.21
CA GLY A 247 -3.89 5.88 1.02
C GLY A 247 -3.57 6.72 2.25
N PRO A 248 -3.40 6.07 3.42
CA PRO A 248 -3.24 6.75 4.69
C PRO A 248 -1.93 7.56 4.78
N THR A 249 -0.88 7.15 4.07
CA THR A 249 0.41 7.85 4.05
C THR A 249 0.64 8.64 2.76
N GLN A 250 -0.41 8.89 1.97
CA GLN A 250 -0.39 9.72 0.75
C GLN A 250 0.87 9.53 -0.11
N LEU A 251 1.13 8.29 -0.52
CA LEU A 251 2.20 8.00 -1.46
C LEU A 251 1.64 8.00 -2.90
N THR A 252 2.44 8.42 -3.88
CA THR A 252 2.04 8.34 -5.29
C THR A 252 2.06 6.89 -5.77
N LEU A 253 1.33 6.58 -6.86
CA LEU A 253 1.40 5.24 -7.45
C LEU A 253 2.80 4.87 -7.89
N HIS A 254 3.64 5.85 -8.22
CA HIS A 254 5.08 5.63 -8.41
C HIS A 254 5.67 4.83 -7.25
N TYR A 255 5.41 5.24 -6.01
CA TYR A 255 5.97 4.57 -4.84
C TYR A 255 5.37 3.19 -4.61
N TYR A 256 4.06 3.05 -4.74
CA TYR A 256 3.40 1.76 -4.58
C TYR A 256 3.85 0.75 -5.64
N MET A 257 4.09 1.19 -6.88
CA MET A 257 4.42 0.32 -8.00
C MET A 257 5.91 0.16 -8.28
N MET A 258 6.80 1.09 -7.89
CA MET A 258 8.20 1.07 -8.32
C MET A 258 9.19 0.80 -7.18
N TYR A 259 8.72 0.90 -5.93
CA TYR A 259 9.55 0.70 -4.75
C TYR A 259 9.26 -0.63 -4.07
N GLY A 260 9.65 -1.74 -4.71
CA GLY A 260 9.46 -3.10 -4.22
C GLY A 260 8.31 -3.79 -4.93
N GLU A 261 7.76 -4.86 -4.35
CA GLU A 261 6.55 -5.49 -4.90
C GLU A 261 5.39 -4.47 -4.96
N PRO A 262 4.60 -4.45 -6.05
CA PRO A 262 3.42 -3.60 -6.14
C PRO A 262 2.46 -3.89 -4.98
N ASN A 263 2.00 -2.85 -4.28
CA ASN A 263 1.04 -3.03 -3.19
C ASN A 263 -0.21 -2.17 -3.37
N ASN A 264 -1.32 -2.68 -2.83
CA ASN A 264 -2.57 -1.95 -2.68
C ASN A 264 -2.34 -0.67 -1.86
N PRO A 265 -2.64 0.52 -2.41
CA PRO A 265 -2.41 1.80 -1.73
C PRO A 265 -3.30 1.99 -0.49
N PHE A 266 -4.40 1.26 -0.37
CA PHE A 266 -5.33 1.33 0.76
C PHE A 266 -5.02 0.32 1.87
N SER A 267 -4.04 -0.58 1.66
CA SER A 267 -3.52 -1.42 2.74
C SER A 267 -2.69 -0.58 3.69
N VAL A 268 -3.18 -0.37 4.93
CA VAL A 268 -2.49 0.44 5.95
C VAL A 268 -1.07 -0.08 6.21
N LYS A 269 -0.92 -1.39 6.36
CA LYS A 269 0.39 -2.02 6.57
C LYS A 269 1.33 -1.77 5.38
N ALA A 270 0.87 -1.96 4.14
CA ALA A 270 1.69 -1.71 2.96
C ALA A 270 2.11 -0.23 2.86
N SER A 271 1.17 0.69 3.10
CA SER A 271 1.41 2.13 3.10
C SER A 271 2.50 2.53 4.10
N LEU A 272 2.45 1.97 5.31
CA LEU A 272 3.46 2.20 6.35
C LEU A 272 4.81 1.59 5.99
N VAL A 273 4.82 0.37 5.44
CA VAL A 273 6.05 -0.31 4.98
C VAL A 273 6.75 0.51 3.89
N LYS A 274 6.00 1.02 2.91
CA LYS A 274 6.54 1.88 1.84
C LYS A 274 7.08 3.20 2.38
N LEU A 275 6.37 3.81 3.33
CA LEU A 275 6.80 5.02 4.01
C LEU A 275 8.12 4.77 4.78
N ALA A 276 8.15 3.73 5.63
CA ALA A 276 9.32 3.34 6.41
C ALA A 276 10.54 3.10 5.51
N ASN A 277 10.36 2.37 4.40
CA ASN A 277 11.43 2.13 3.43
C ASN A 277 12.00 3.42 2.83
N LYS A 278 11.19 4.47 2.64
CA LYS A 278 11.65 5.78 2.18
C LYS A 278 12.54 6.46 3.24
N PHE A 279 12.17 6.40 4.51
CA PHE A 279 12.99 6.93 5.60
C PHE A 279 14.31 6.17 5.77
N ILE A 280 14.26 4.83 5.70
CA ILE A 280 15.45 3.98 5.77
C ILE A 280 16.41 4.31 4.62
N TYR A 281 15.88 4.48 3.40
CA TYR A 281 16.68 4.91 2.25
C TYR A 281 17.39 6.25 2.52
N TYR A 282 16.67 7.26 3.02
CA TYR A 282 17.26 8.56 3.32
C TYR A 282 18.35 8.48 4.40
N LYS A 283 18.12 7.70 5.47
CA LYS A 283 19.15 7.47 6.50
C LYS A 283 20.40 6.82 5.91
N ARG A 284 20.25 5.83 5.02
CA ARG A 284 21.36 5.14 4.36
C ARG A 284 22.21 6.06 3.48
N ILE A 285 21.60 7.05 2.83
CA ILE A 285 22.33 8.07 2.05
C ILE A 285 22.80 9.26 2.91
N GLY A 286 22.97 9.04 4.22
CA GLY A 286 23.56 10.01 5.16
C GLY A 286 22.64 11.18 5.52
N LYS A 287 21.33 11.09 5.31
CA LYS A 287 20.40 12.20 5.59
C LYS A 287 19.81 12.08 6.99
N SER A 288 19.60 13.24 7.62
CA SER A 288 18.94 13.33 8.91
C SER A 288 17.46 12.96 8.78
N LEU A 289 16.82 12.60 9.90
CA LEU A 289 15.38 12.33 9.93
C LEU A 289 14.59 13.58 9.48
N ASP A 290 15.04 14.77 9.87
CA ASP A 290 14.38 16.02 9.50
C ASP A 290 14.45 16.28 7.98
N SER A 291 15.63 16.11 7.38
CA SER A 291 15.79 16.16 5.92
C SER A 291 14.95 15.09 5.21
N ALA A 292 14.81 13.91 5.81
CA ALA A 292 13.99 12.83 5.27
C ALA A 292 12.49 13.18 5.28
N VAL A 293 11.99 13.89 6.29
CA VAL A 293 10.60 14.37 6.34
C VAL A 293 10.35 15.45 5.27
N ILE A 294 11.28 16.39 5.12
CA ILE A 294 11.19 17.42 4.09
C ILE A 294 11.21 16.79 2.70
N ALA A 295 12.11 15.84 2.44
CA ALA A 295 12.21 15.15 1.17
C ALA A 295 11.03 14.20 0.92
N TYR A 296 10.42 13.67 1.98
CA TYR A 296 9.18 12.93 1.86
C TYR A 296 8.09 13.78 1.20
N LYS A 297 7.94 15.04 1.64
CA LYS A 297 6.90 15.95 1.15
C LYS A 297 7.26 16.65 -0.17
N SER A 298 8.42 17.29 -0.21
CA SER A 298 8.85 18.18 -1.30
C SER A 298 9.65 17.50 -2.39
N GLY A 299 10.16 16.28 -2.15
CA GLY A 299 11.19 15.65 -2.98
C GLY A 299 12.58 16.29 -2.86
N SER A 300 12.73 17.37 -2.10
CA SER A 300 14.00 18.07 -1.88
C SER A 300 14.58 17.75 -0.49
N LEU A 301 15.90 17.54 -0.44
CA LEU A 301 16.62 17.22 0.80
C LEU A 301 17.11 18.46 1.56
N THR A 302 17.05 19.63 0.93
CA THR A 302 17.62 20.90 1.44
C THR A 302 16.58 22.00 1.60
N LYS A 303 15.32 21.75 1.21
CA LYS A 303 14.23 22.72 1.40
C LYS A 303 14.00 22.97 2.89
N CYS A 304 13.51 24.15 3.26
CA CYS A 304 13.09 24.47 4.65
C CYS A 304 14.22 24.45 5.71
N GLN A 305 15.49 24.41 5.30
CA GLN A 305 16.64 24.49 6.21
C GLN A 305 16.87 25.91 6.76
N ASN A 306 16.37 26.94 6.05
CA ASN A 306 16.43 28.33 6.47
C ASN A 306 15.02 28.82 6.85
N SER A 307 14.88 29.46 8.01
CA SER A 307 13.62 29.89 8.66
C SER A 307 12.76 30.87 7.85
N ASN A 308 13.22 31.32 6.68
CA ASN A 308 12.66 32.46 5.97
C ASN A 308 11.50 32.11 5.01
N ASN A 309 11.02 30.86 4.98
CA ASN A 309 9.99 30.40 4.03
C ASN A 309 8.72 29.83 4.71
N LEU A 310 8.17 30.53 5.70
CA LEU A 310 6.88 30.15 6.35
C LEU A 310 5.68 30.16 5.36
N GLY A 311 5.81 30.86 4.23
CA GLY A 311 4.82 30.89 3.15
C GLY A 311 4.78 29.60 2.30
N ASP A 312 5.82 28.76 2.35
CA ASP A 312 5.89 27.53 1.56
C ASP A 312 5.13 26.36 2.23
N VAL A 313 4.29 25.67 1.45
CA VAL A 313 3.43 24.57 1.94
C VAL A 313 4.25 23.40 2.49
N ASP A 314 5.38 23.07 1.87
CA ASP A 314 6.23 21.95 2.30
C ASP A 314 6.95 22.30 3.61
N CYS A 315 7.32 23.58 3.78
CA CYS A 315 7.93 24.04 5.02
C CYS A 315 6.93 24.11 6.17
N ARG A 316 5.70 24.56 5.93
CA ARG A 316 4.62 24.45 6.93
C ARG A 316 4.39 23.01 7.37
N TYR A 317 4.35 22.07 6.43
CA TYR A 317 4.23 20.65 6.72
C TYR A 317 5.37 20.15 7.65
N TYR A 318 6.61 20.53 7.35
CA TYR A 318 7.76 20.17 8.20
C TYR A 318 7.66 20.80 9.60
N TYR A 319 7.29 22.08 9.71
CA TYR A 319 7.15 22.74 11.01
C TYR A 319 6.01 22.16 11.83
N ASP A 320 4.87 21.82 11.23
CA ASP A 320 3.79 21.10 11.91
C ASP A 320 4.26 19.73 12.40
N TYR A 321 4.99 18.98 11.58
CA TYR A 321 5.62 17.73 12.02
C TYR A 321 6.53 17.95 13.25
N LYS A 322 7.41 18.95 13.20
CA LYS A 322 8.33 19.26 14.32
C LYS A 322 7.57 19.64 15.58
N ARG A 323 6.54 20.46 15.45
CA ARG A 323 5.65 20.87 16.54
C ARG A 323 4.99 19.65 17.19
N TYR A 324 4.30 18.80 16.43
CA TYR A 324 3.64 17.60 16.98
C TYR A 324 4.64 16.62 17.63
N MET A 325 5.81 16.40 17.02
CA MET A 325 6.84 15.55 17.62
C MET A 325 7.41 16.14 18.92
N GLY A 326 7.50 17.48 19.01
CA GLY A 326 7.94 18.21 20.19
C GLY A 326 6.91 18.16 21.33
N GLU A 327 5.66 18.49 21.04
CA GLU A 327 4.53 18.41 21.98
C GLU A 327 4.40 17.00 22.59
N MET A 328 4.58 15.97 21.77
CA MET A 328 4.48 14.57 22.20
C MET A 328 5.80 13.99 22.71
N LYS A 329 6.87 14.77 22.93
CA LYS A 329 8.22 14.25 23.26
C LYS A 329 8.19 13.22 24.39
N TYR A 330 7.46 13.52 25.47
CA TYR A 330 7.41 12.71 26.70
C TYR A 330 6.26 11.70 26.77
N LEU A 331 5.31 11.72 25.82
CA LEU A 331 4.18 10.78 25.84
C LEU A 331 4.65 9.36 25.49
N THR A 332 4.34 8.37 26.30
CA THR A 332 4.76 6.97 26.03
C THR A 332 3.58 6.04 25.80
N SER A 333 2.38 6.40 26.26
CA SER A 333 1.16 5.63 26.05
C SER A 333 0.50 5.94 24.72
N LYS A 334 0.08 4.90 24.00
CA LYS A 334 -0.68 5.05 22.73
C LYS A 334 -2.00 5.80 22.94
N GLY A 335 -2.64 5.60 24.10
CA GLY A 335 -3.87 6.31 24.45
C GLY A 335 -3.65 7.81 24.65
N GLU A 336 -2.55 8.21 25.30
CA GLU A 336 -2.18 9.62 25.47
C GLU A 336 -1.85 10.27 24.13
N ILE A 337 -1.07 9.59 23.29
CA ILE A 337 -0.75 10.06 21.94
C ILE A 337 -2.02 10.28 21.12
N SER A 338 -2.98 9.35 21.18
CA SER A 338 -4.26 9.48 20.47
C SER A 338 -5.09 10.66 20.98
N ARG A 339 -5.19 10.82 22.32
CA ARG A 339 -5.89 11.97 22.92
C ARG A 339 -5.22 13.30 22.58
N HIS A 340 -3.89 13.36 22.55
CA HIS A 340 -3.17 14.56 22.14
C HIS A 340 -3.51 14.98 20.70
N LEU A 341 -3.52 14.02 19.78
CA LEU A 341 -3.77 14.30 18.35
C LEU A 341 -5.25 14.53 18.01
N THR A 342 -6.18 14.05 18.84
CA THR A 342 -7.61 13.97 18.46
C THR A 342 -8.62 14.39 19.52
N GLY A 343 -8.19 14.60 20.76
CA GLY A 343 -9.07 14.74 21.93
C GLY A 343 -9.80 13.46 22.34
N LYS A 344 -9.61 12.33 21.63
CA LYS A 344 -10.32 11.05 21.86
C LYS A 344 -9.33 9.87 21.88
N SER A 345 -9.78 8.74 22.41
CA SER A 345 -9.04 7.47 22.34
C SER A 345 -10.03 6.31 22.35
N TYR A 346 -9.88 5.40 21.39
CA TYR A 346 -10.73 4.21 21.24
C TYR A 346 -9.98 2.91 21.55
N PHE A 347 -8.81 2.97 22.17
CA PHE A 347 -8.07 1.76 22.54
C PHE A 347 -8.92 0.87 23.46
N ASN A 348 -9.14 -0.37 23.03
CA ASN A 348 -9.87 -1.40 23.75
C ASN A 348 -9.07 -2.71 23.67
N LYS A 349 -9.07 -3.50 24.75
CA LYS A 349 -8.46 -4.85 24.80
C LYS A 349 -9.02 -5.78 23.70
N ASP A 350 -10.30 -5.62 23.37
CA ASP A 350 -11.02 -6.47 22.41
C ASP A 350 -10.48 -6.34 20.97
N PHE A 351 -9.69 -5.30 20.66
CA PHE A 351 -9.05 -5.16 19.35
C PHE A 351 -8.02 -6.26 19.06
N LYS A 352 -7.39 -6.84 20.10
CA LYS A 352 -6.40 -7.90 19.92
C LYS A 352 -7.02 -9.19 19.38
N ASP A 353 -8.24 -9.49 19.83
CA ASP A 353 -8.96 -10.71 19.47
C ASP A 353 -9.85 -10.53 18.23
N PHE A 354 -9.87 -9.32 17.67
CA PHE A 354 -10.71 -9.00 16.53
C PHE A 354 -10.18 -9.61 15.24
N LYS A 355 -10.92 -10.60 14.73
CA LYS A 355 -10.65 -11.27 13.46
C LYS A 355 -11.16 -10.42 12.29
N ARG A 356 -10.26 -9.67 11.68
CA ARG A 356 -10.43 -9.02 10.37
C ARG A 356 -9.39 -9.52 9.37
N HIS A 357 -9.60 -9.27 8.09
CA HIS A 357 -8.55 -9.50 7.11
C HIS A 357 -7.35 -8.61 7.44
N LYS A 358 -6.20 -9.24 7.68
CA LYS A 358 -4.91 -8.56 7.87
C LYS A 358 -4.06 -8.87 6.66
N ASN A 359 -3.90 -7.87 5.79
CA ASN A 359 -2.97 -7.96 4.67
C ASN A 359 -1.57 -8.21 5.22
N ARG A 360 -1.04 -9.43 5.01
CA ARG A 360 0.25 -9.87 5.53
C ARG A 360 1.38 -9.23 4.73
N HIS A 361 1.75 -8.01 5.07
CA HIS A 361 3.00 -7.41 4.63
C HIS A 361 3.94 -7.33 5.82
N ASN A 362 5.05 -8.05 5.74
CA ASN A 362 6.19 -7.77 6.62
C ASN A 362 6.95 -6.58 6.04
N LEU A 363 7.67 -5.82 6.87
CA LEU A 363 8.69 -4.91 6.33
C LEU A 363 9.78 -5.77 5.70
N LYS A 364 9.56 -6.18 4.46
CA LYS A 364 10.66 -6.54 3.57
C LYS A 364 11.26 -5.20 3.21
N HIS A 365 12.51 -4.96 3.60
CA HIS A 365 13.21 -3.74 3.22
C HIS A 365 13.04 -3.55 1.71
N TYR A 366 12.94 -2.29 1.26
CA TYR A 366 12.95 -2.01 -0.16
C TYR A 366 14.24 -2.59 -0.75
N GLU A 367 14.07 -3.71 -1.43
CA GLU A 367 15.12 -4.50 -2.02
C GLU A 367 14.80 -4.60 -3.49
N PRO A 368 15.06 -3.54 -4.29
CA PRO A 368 15.09 -3.73 -5.72
C PRO A 368 16.07 -4.88 -5.95
N TYR A 369 15.64 -5.87 -6.73
CA TYR A 369 16.60 -6.84 -7.19
C TYR A 369 17.58 -6.12 -8.10
N GLN A 370 18.84 -6.20 -7.77
CA GLN A 370 19.94 -5.53 -8.45
C GLN A 370 21.07 -6.53 -8.61
N TYR A 371 22.05 -6.14 -9.41
CA TYR A 371 23.27 -6.92 -9.58
C TYR A 371 24.36 -6.27 -8.76
N ALA A 372 25.00 -7.05 -7.90
CA ALA A 372 26.23 -6.67 -7.21
C ALA A 372 27.36 -6.73 -8.23
N LEU A 373 27.78 -5.57 -8.76
CA LEU A 373 28.90 -5.47 -9.69
C LEU A 373 30.19 -5.67 -8.90
N LEU A 374 30.96 -6.70 -9.22
CA LEU A 374 32.25 -6.93 -8.59
C LEU A 374 33.30 -6.03 -9.25
N LYS A 375 33.94 -5.19 -8.44
CA LYS A 375 35.06 -4.34 -8.84
C LYS A 375 36.33 -4.84 -8.13
N GLN A 376 37.48 -4.74 -8.81
CA GLN A 376 38.80 -5.02 -8.22
C GLN A 376 39.03 -6.45 -7.70
N GLY A 377 38.44 -7.48 -8.32
CA GLY A 377 38.80 -8.89 -8.08
C GLY A 377 38.22 -9.54 -6.81
N ILE A 378 37.60 -8.76 -5.92
CA ILE A 378 36.93 -9.27 -4.71
C ILE A 378 35.75 -10.18 -5.09
N LEU A 379 35.65 -11.35 -4.42
CA LEU A 379 34.65 -12.40 -4.69
C LEU A 379 34.67 -12.94 -6.13
N GLY A 380 35.80 -12.80 -6.85
CA GLY A 380 35.94 -13.21 -8.26
C GLY A 380 35.59 -14.67 -8.54
N SER A 381 35.86 -15.59 -7.62
CA SER A 381 35.51 -17.02 -7.74
C SER A 381 34.00 -17.29 -7.72
N ARG A 382 33.20 -16.32 -7.23
CA ARG A 382 31.73 -16.39 -7.21
C ARG A 382 31.09 -15.54 -8.32
N ALA A 383 31.91 -14.93 -9.19
CA ALA A 383 31.44 -14.04 -10.23
C ALA A 383 30.73 -14.81 -11.35
N VAL A 384 29.51 -14.38 -11.66
CA VAL A 384 28.76 -14.75 -12.85
C VAL A 384 28.86 -13.62 -13.88
N LYS A 385 29.23 -13.98 -15.11
CA LYS A 385 29.27 -13.04 -16.23
C LYS A 385 27.84 -12.70 -16.64
N SER A 386 27.47 -11.43 -16.49
CA SER A 386 26.17 -10.87 -16.87
C SER A 386 26.34 -9.85 -18.00
N LYS A 387 25.26 -9.51 -18.71
CA LYS A 387 25.30 -8.60 -19.85
C LYS A 387 24.38 -7.40 -19.65
N TYR A 388 24.87 -6.20 -19.93
CA TYR A 388 24.03 -5.01 -19.96
C TYR A 388 23.02 -5.11 -21.10
N LEU A 389 21.87 -4.46 -20.96
CA LEU A 389 20.87 -4.32 -22.00
C LEU A 389 21.46 -3.78 -23.33
N HIS A 390 22.51 -2.96 -23.23
CA HIS A 390 23.22 -2.36 -24.36
C HIS A 390 24.53 -3.08 -24.77
N GLY A 391 24.79 -4.29 -24.24
CA GLY A 391 25.70 -5.24 -24.89
C GLY A 391 27.03 -5.50 -24.20
N SER A 392 27.52 -4.60 -23.34
CA SER A 392 28.76 -4.84 -22.58
C SER A 392 28.56 -5.93 -21.51
N TYR A 393 29.61 -6.67 -21.19
CA TYR A 393 29.59 -7.66 -20.12
C TYR A 393 30.08 -7.06 -18.81
N PHE A 394 29.64 -7.64 -17.70
CA PHE A 394 30.12 -7.31 -16.38
C PHE A 394 30.11 -8.54 -15.45
N ASN A 395 31.00 -8.54 -14.46
CA ASN A 395 31.07 -9.58 -13.46
C ASN A 395 30.18 -9.22 -12.28
N SER A 396 29.33 -10.14 -11.85
CA SER A 396 28.44 -9.91 -10.72
C SER A 396 28.20 -11.16 -9.91
N LEU A 397 27.61 -11.02 -8.73
CA LEU A 397 27.12 -12.16 -7.96
C LEU A 397 25.71 -12.60 -8.40
N GLY A 398 25.28 -12.20 -9.59
CA GLY A 398 23.94 -12.41 -10.10
C GLY A 398 22.92 -11.43 -9.51
N LYS A 399 21.65 -11.70 -9.79
CA LYS A 399 20.51 -10.91 -9.32
C LYS A 399 20.25 -11.22 -7.86
N MET A 400 20.34 -10.21 -7.00
CA MET A 400 20.14 -10.36 -5.56
C MET A 400 19.42 -9.16 -4.97
N LYS A 401 19.01 -9.28 -3.71
CA LYS A 401 18.32 -8.20 -3.04
C LYS A 401 19.29 -7.08 -2.76
N ARG A 402 18.88 -5.82 -2.95
CA ARG A 402 19.73 -4.67 -2.65
C ARG A 402 20.18 -4.65 -1.17
N SER A 403 19.30 -5.13 -0.30
CA SER A 403 19.54 -5.91 0.92
C SER A 403 20.97 -6.42 1.11
N ASP A 404 21.15 -7.59 0.53
CA ASP A 404 22.37 -8.38 0.48
C ASP A 404 23.53 -7.58 -0.13
N ILE A 405 23.29 -6.79 -1.18
CA ILE A 405 24.34 -5.93 -1.77
C ILE A 405 24.85 -4.90 -0.76
N TYR A 406 23.99 -4.35 0.11
CA TYR A 406 24.45 -3.44 1.16
C TYR A 406 25.30 -4.16 2.21
N GLU A 407 24.94 -5.38 2.60
CA GLU A 407 25.76 -6.19 3.52
C GLU A 407 27.14 -6.45 2.91
N LEU A 408 27.18 -6.79 1.62
CA LEU A 408 28.41 -6.93 0.86
C LEU A 408 29.18 -5.60 0.79
N GLN A 409 28.52 -4.47 0.58
CA GLN A 409 29.17 -3.15 0.58
C GLN A 409 29.69 -2.74 1.97
N ASN A 410 29.01 -3.13 3.05
CA ASN A 410 29.46 -2.88 4.41
C ASN A 410 30.68 -3.74 4.76
N HIS A 411 30.70 -4.99 4.30
CA HIS A 411 31.77 -5.93 4.60
C HIS A 411 33.00 -5.75 3.70
N PHE A 412 32.79 -5.52 2.40
CA PHE A 412 33.86 -5.44 1.39
C PHE A 412 34.13 -4.01 0.89
N GLY A 413 33.34 -3.02 1.31
CA GLY A 413 33.47 -1.62 0.88
C GLY A 413 32.63 -1.28 -0.37
N VAL A 414 32.00 -0.10 -0.34
CA VAL A 414 31.20 0.47 -1.46
C VAL A 414 31.98 0.67 -2.76
N HIS A 415 33.31 0.80 -2.69
CA HIS A 415 34.17 0.93 -3.87
C HIS A 415 34.38 -0.39 -4.61
N ASN A 416 34.27 -1.52 -3.90
CA ASN A 416 34.53 -2.86 -4.41
C ASN A 416 33.25 -3.56 -4.89
N ILE A 417 32.11 -3.25 -4.27
CA ILE A 417 30.81 -3.78 -4.66
C ILE A 417 29.98 -2.64 -5.25
N GLY A 418 29.94 -2.57 -6.58
CA GLY A 418 29.06 -1.69 -7.33
C GLY A 418 27.64 -2.23 -7.46
N VAL A 419 26.78 -1.46 -8.10
CA VAL A 419 25.34 -1.76 -8.16
C VAL A 419 24.80 -1.43 -9.54
N ILE A 420 24.16 -2.40 -10.16
CA ILE A 420 23.46 -2.21 -11.43
C ILE A 420 22.00 -2.54 -11.20
N SER A 421 21.10 -1.66 -11.65
CA SER A 421 19.68 -1.98 -11.63
C SER A 421 19.41 -3.13 -12.60
N ASP A 422 18.63 -4.11 -12.17
CA ASP A 422 18.02 -5.16 -13.02
C ASP A 422 17.51 -4.66 -14.37
N LYS A 423 16.91 -3.46 -14.41
CA LYS A 423 16.40 -2.82 -15.62
C LYS A 423 17.50 -2.54 -16.68
N ASN A 424 18.78 -2.52 -16.28
CA ASN A 424 19.90 -2.28 -17.20
C ASN A 424 20.56 -3.59 -17.65
N VAL A 425 20.02 -4.76 -17.28
CA VAL A 425 20.64 -6.06 -17.48
C VAL A 425 19.76 -6.94 -18.35
N CYS A 426 20.39 -7.63 -19.29
CA CYS A 426 19.78 -8.70 -20.06
C CYS A 426 20.58 -9.98 -19.91
N TYR A 427 19.93 -11.09 -19.58
CA TYR A 427 20.63 -12.38 -19.47
C TYR A 427 21.20 -12.81 -20.82
#